data_AF-A0A9X4LHV6-F1
#
_entry.id   AF-A0A9X4LHV6-F1
#
_cell.length_a   1.000
_cell.length_b   1.000
_cell.length_c   1.000
_cell.angle_alpha   90.00
_cell.angle_beta   90.00
_cell.angle_gamma   90.00
#
_symmetry.space_group_name_H-M   'P 1'
#
loop_
_entity.id
_entity.type
_entity.pdbx_description
1 polymer ?
#
loop_
_entity_poly.entity_id
_entity_poly.type
_entity_poly.pdbx_seq_one_letter_code
_entity_poly.pdbx_strand_id
1 'polypeptide(L)'
;MKRRSLLLWAVLPAIAQAEVEANTASRAQLESLPGLGPALVQRLLAARPFKDWADLTRRVSGIKAATARKLSAAGLRVAGEAFSGAGREPG
;
A
#
# COMPACT_ATOMS: atom_id res chain seq x y z
N MET A 1 20.13 -12.74 50.05
CA MET A 1 18.96 -13.37 49.39
C MET A 1 18.58 -12.51 48.19
N LYS A 2 18.70 -13.02 46.95
CA LYS A 2 18.54 -12.25 45.70
C LYS A 2 17.12 -12.45 45.14
N ARG A 3 16.33 -11.38 45.03
CA ARG A 3 14.97 -11.40 44.46
C ARG A 3 15.07 -11.60 42.95
N ARG A 4 14.50 -12.70 42.45
CA ARG A 4 14.46 -13.05 41.02
C ARG A 4 13.35 -12.26 40.35
N SER A 5 13.67 -11.16 39.68
CA SER A 5 12.75 -10.49 38.77
C SER A 5 12.69 -11.27 37.46
N LEU A 6 11.59 -12.00 37.23
CA LEU A 6 11.23 -12.46 35.88
C LEU A 6 10.50 -11.30 35.18
N LEU A 7 11.23 -10.61 34.30
CA LEU A 7 10.62 -9.76 33.28
C LEU A 7 10.18 -10.68 32.13
N LEU A 8 8.88 -10.96 32.05
CA LEU A 8 8.27 -11.52 30.85
C LEU A 8 8.27 -10.42 29.78
N TRP A 9 9.16 -10.53 28.79
CA TRP A 9 9.08 -9.70 27.59
C TRP A 9 8.01 -10.30 26.67
N ALA A 10 6.84 -9.66 26.62
CA ALA A 10 5.82 -10.00 25.64
C ALA A 10 6.30 -9.56 24.25
N VAL A 11 6.61 -10.53 23.40
CA VAL A 11 6.86 -10.31 21.97
C VAL A 11 5.49 -10.20 21.30
N LEU A 12 5.11 -8.98 20.87
CA LEU A 12 3.95 -8.79 20.02
C LEU A 12 4.30 -9.30 18.60
N PRO A 13 3.53 -10.22 18.00
CA PRO A 13 3.77 -10.65 16.64
C PRO A 13 3.56 -9.46 15.69
N ALA A 14 4.57 -9.16 14.87
CA ALA A 14 4.43 -8.22 13.78
C ALA A 14 3.40 -8.77 12.79
N ILE A 15 2.27 -8.08 12.63
CA ILE A 15 1.24 -8.44 11.67
C ILE A 15 1.83 -8.16 10.28
N ALA A 16 2.22 -9.20 9.55
CA ALA A 16 2.64 -9.06 8.16
C ALA A 16 1.43 -8.64 7.33
N GLN A 17 1.28 -7.35 7.06
CA GLN A 17 0.30 -6.87 6.09
C GLN A 17 0.70 -7.44 4.73
N ALA A 18 -0.16 -8.31 4.17
CA ALA A 18 0.05 -8.83 2.83
C ALA A 18 0.07 -7.66 1.84
N GLU A 19 1.19 -7.48 1.16
CA GLU A 19 1.36 -6.42 0.19
C GLU A 19 0.51 -6.70 -1.05
N VAL A 20 -0.29 -5.71 -1.45
CA VAL A 20 -1.14 -5.80 -2.63
C VAL A 20 -0.41 -5.09 -3.76
N GLU A 21 0.04 -5.81 -4.77
CA GLU A 21 0.75 -5.18 -5.90
C GLU A 21 -0.25 -4.66 -6.95
N ALA A 22 -0.20 -3.37 -7.26
CA ALA A 22 -1.13 -2.69 -8.15
C ALA A 22 -1.14 -3.27 -9.57
N ASN A 23 -0.04 -3.88 -10.02
CA ASN A 23 0.07 -4.47 -11.36
C ASN A 23 -0.50 -5.90 -11.46
N THR A 24 -0.53 -6.66 -10.36
CA THR A 24 -0.86 -8.10 -10.38
C THR A 24 -2.05 -8.47 -9.49
N ALA A 25 -2.44 -7.60 -8.55
CA ALA A 25 -3.56 -7.86 -7.65
C ALA A 25 -4.86 -8.14 -8.40
N SER A 26 -5.66 -9.05 -7.86
CA SER A 26 -7.02 -9.31 -8.34
C SER A 26 -7.95 -8.13 -8.05
N ARG A 27 -9.10 -8.07 -8.73
CA ARG A 27 -10.15 -7.07 -8.47
C ARG A 27 -10.54 -7.06 -6.99
N ALA A 28 -10.79 -8.22 -6.39
CA ALA A 28 -11.21 -8.34 -5.01
C ALA A 28 -10.16 -7.81 -4.01
N GLN A 29 -8.87 -8.05 -4.27
CA GLN A 29 -7.78 -7.52 -3.44
C GLN A 29 -7.68 -5.99 -3.52
N LEU A 30 -7.97 -5.41 -4.69
CA LEU A 30 -8.01 -3.96 -4.84
C LEU A 30 -9.24 -3.35 -4.16
N GLU A 31 -10.41 -3.97 -4.31
CA GLU A 31 -11.65 -3.51 -3.69
C GLU A 31 -11.63 -3.64 -2.15
N SER A 32 -10.79 -4.51 -1.59
CA SER A 32 -10.60 -4.57 -0.13
C SER A 32 -9.79 -3.39 0.43
N LEU A 33 -9.14 -2.58 -0.42
CA LEU A 33 -8.36 -1.45 0.02
C LEU A 33 -9.25 -0.23 0.32
N PRO A 34 -9.01 0.47 1.45
CA PRO A 34 -9.84 1.59 1.85
C PRO A 34 -9.78 2.74 0.82
N GLY A 35 -10.95 3.10 0.28
CA GLY A 35 -11.07 4.18 -0.70
C GLY A 35 -10.95 3.73 -2.17
N LEU A 36 -10.77 2.43 -2.45
CA LEU A 36 -10.91 1.89 -3.80
C LEU A 36 -12.32 1.33 -4.02
N GLY A 37 -13.22 2.18 -4.54
CA GLY A 37 -14.53 1.73 -5.03
C GLY A 37 -14.45 1.04 -6.39
N PRO A 38 -15.52 0.35 -6.83
CA PRO A 38 -15.53 -0.45 -8.07
C PRO A 38 -15.15 0.37 -9.32
N ALA A 39 -15.57 1.64 -9.39
CA ALA A 39 -15.20 2.53 -10.48
C ALA A 39 -13.70 2.88 -10.51
N LEU A 40 -13.06 3.05 -9.35
CA LEU A 40 -11.60 3.30 -9.28
C LEU A 40 -10.83 2.02 -9.60
N VAL A 41 -11.28 0.87 -9.10
CA VAL A 41 -10.66 -0.42 -9.39
C VAL A 41 -10.74 -0.74 -10.88
N GLN A 42 -11.87 -0.48 -11.53
CA GLN A 42 -11.99 -0.64 -12.98
C GLN A 42 -10.98 0.22 -13.75
N ARG A 43 -10.83 1.51 -13.37
CA ARG A 43 -9.84 2.40 -14.00
C ARG A 43 -8.41 1.92 -13.76
N LEU A 44 -8.12 1.46 -12.54
CA LEU A 44 -6.81 0.92 -12.19
C LEU A 44 -6.47 -0.31 -13.04
N LEU A 45 -7.39 -1.26 -13.16
CA LEU A 45 -7.23 -2.46 -13.98
C LEU A 45 -7.04 -2.12 -15.47
N ALA A 46 -7.82 -1.17 -15.99
CA ALA A 46 -7.75 -0.74 -17.39
C ALA A 46 -6.45 0.01 -17.73
N ALA A 47 -5.85 0.69 -16.75
CA ALA A 47 -4.62 1.46 -16.94
C ALA A 47 -3.34 0.65 -16.63
N ARG A 48 -3.42 -0.64 -16.30
CA ARG A 48 -2.21 -1.46 -16.12
C ARG A 48 -1.41 -1.59 -17.43
N PRO A 49 -0.08 -1.81 -17.36
CA PRO A 49 0.76 -1.76 -16.16
C PRO A 49 1.16 -0.33 -15.78
N PHE A 50 1.54 -0.13 -14.52
CA PHE A 50 2.10 1.11 -13.98
C PHE A 50 3.59 0.95 -13.72
N LYS A 51 4.37 1.97 -14.09
CA LYS A 51 5.81 2.02 -13.82
C LYS A 51 6.11 2.37 -12.36
N ASP A 52 5.39 3.36 -11.85
CA ASP A 52 5.60 3.93 -10.52
C ASP A 52 4.31 4.64 -10.05
N TRP A 53 4.35 5.17 -8.83
CA TRP A 53 3.21 5.90 -8.26
C TRP A 53 2.86 7.20 -9.01
N ALA A 54 3.81 7.85 -9.67
CA ALA A 54 3.53 9.05 -10.45
C ALA A 54 2.75 8.69 -11.72
N ASP A 55 3.10 7.59 -12.39
CA ASP A 55 2.34 7.05 -13.51
C ASP A 55 0.92 6.66 -13.10
N LEU A 56 0.76 5.95 -11.99
CA LEU A 56 -0.56 5.56 -11.46
C LEU A 56 -1.42 6.79 -11.16
N THR A 57 -0.91 7.76 -10.41
CA THR A 57 -1.67 8.95 -10.01
C THR A 57 -2.01 9.87 -11.19
N ARG A 58 -1.17 9.89 -12.24
CA ARG A 58 -1.45 10.61 -13.50
C ARG A 58 -2.55 9.93 -14.33
N ARG A 59 -2.54 8.60 -14.41
CA ARG A 59 -3.44 7.83 -15.30
C ARG A 59 -4.77 7.49 -14.66
N VAL A 60 -4.81 7.34 -13.34
CA VAL A 60 -6.02 6.95 -12.59
C VAL A 60 -6.61 8.16 -11.87
N SER A 61 -7.49 8.89 -12.56
CA SER A 61 -8.21 10.02 -11.99
C SER A 61 -8.99 9.60 -10.73
N GLY A 62 -8.75 10.33 -9.63
CA GLY A 62 -9.33 10.05 -8.32
C GLY A 62 -8.34 9.47 -7.31
N ILE A 63 -7.18 8.98 -7.76
CA ILE A 63 -6.05 8.63 -6.89
C ILE A 63 -5.07 9.81 -6.88
N LYS A 64 -5.22 10.70 -5.88
CA LYS A 64 -4.28 11.80 -5.60
C LYS A 64 -3.35 11.44 -4.44
N ALA A 65 -2.42 12.32 -4.10
CA ALA A 65 -1.43 12.08 -3.03
C ALA A 65 -2.05 11.61 -1.69
N ALA A 66 -3.19 12.18 -1.26
CA ALA A 66 -3.86 11.76 -0.03
C ALA A 66 -4.40 10.32 -0.10
N THR A 67 -5.04 9.96 -1.22
CA THR A 67 -5.52 8.59 -1.47
C THR A 67 -4.35 7.63 -1.61
N ALA A 68 -3.31 7.98 -2.37
CA ALA A 68 -2.11 7.17 -2.55
C ALA A 68 -1.41 6.87 -1.21
N ARG A 69 -1.29 7.86 -0.30
CA ARG A 69 -0.78 7.66 1.06
C ARG A 69 -1.62 6.63 1.83
N LYS A 70 -2.95 6.75 1.79
CA LYS A 70 -3.86 5.82 2.48
C LYS A 70 -3.75 4.40 1.92
N LEU A 71 -3.72 4.27 0.60
CA LEU A 71 -3.61 2.97 -0.05
C LEU A 71 -2.27 2.31 0.23
N SER A 72 -1.18 3.08 0.18
CA SER A 72 0.14 2.56 0.51
C SER A 72 0.26 2.16 1.98
N ALA A 73 -0.31 2.93 2.91
CA ALA A 73 -0.41 2.55 4.32
C ALA A 73 -1.25 1.28 4.54
N ALA A 74 -2.25 1.06 3.67
CA ALA A 74 -3.05 -0.16 3.65
C ALA A 74 -2.35 -1.35 2.96
N GLY A 75 -1.12 -1.17 2.45
CA GLY A 75 -0.32 -2.24 1.85
C GLY A 75 -0.31 -2.28 0.32
N LEU A 76 -0.94 -1.31 -0.38
CA LEU A 76 -0.80 -1.19 -1.83
C LEU A 76 0.64 -0.83 -2.19
N ARG A 77 1.23 -1.56 -3.14
CA ARG A 77 2.52 -1.30 -3.77
C ARG A 77 2.34 -1.07 -5.26
N VAL A 78 3.26 -0.32 -5.86
CA VAL A 78 3.33 -0.14 -7.31
C VAL A 78 4.74 -0.46 -7.74
N ALA A 79 4.90 -1.52 -8.55
CA ALA A 79 6.21 -2.02 -8.93
C ALA A 79 7.12 -2.31 -7.70
N GLY A 80 6.52 -2.82 -6.62
CA GLY A 80 7.20 -3.09 -5.35
C GLY A 80 7.43 -1.88 -4.44
N GLU A 81 7.17 -0.65 -4.90
CA GLU A 81 7.42 0.55 -4.11
C GLU A 81 6.19 1.00 -3.29
N ALA A 82 6.43 1.47 -2.07
CA ALA A 82 5.44 2.21 -1.27
C ALA A 82 5.35 3.67 -1.74
N PHE A 83 4.25 4.35 -1.43
CA PHE A 83 4.08 5.75 -1.79
C PHE A 83 4.85 6.66 -0.81
N SER A 84 5.97 7.21 -1.25
CA SER A 84 6.83 8.06 -0.40
C SER A 84 6.32 9.49 -0.20
N GLY A 85 5.20 9.89 -0.79
CA GLY A 85 4.58 11.20 -0.56
C GLY A 85 5.33 12.41 -1.12
N ALA A 86 6.62 12.28 -1.38
CA ALA A 86 7.44 13.12 -2.23
C ALA A 86 7.56 12.43 -3.59
N GLY A 87 7.37 13.18 -4.68
CA GLY A 87 7.89 12.73 -5.97
C GLY A 87 9.36 12.37 -5.76
N ARG A 88 9.75 11.17 -6.19
CA ARG A 88 11.12 10.69 -6.12
C ARG A 88 12.04 11.76 -6.71
N GLU A 89 12.79 12.49 -5.88
CA GLU A 89 14.05 13.07 -6.36
C GLU A 89 14.98 11.87 -6.56
N PRO A 90 15.47 11.63 -7.79
CA PRO A 90 16.55 10.70 -7.98
C PRO A 90 17.79 11.29 -7.30
N GLY A 91 18.44 10.48 -6.46
CA GLY A 91 19.76 10.81 -5.91
C GLY A 91 20.84 10.84 -6.99
#